data_AF-A0A811RTS4-F1
#
_entry.id   AF-A0A811RTS4-F1
#
_cell.length_a   1.000
_cell.length_b   1.000
_cell.length_c   1.000
_cell.angle_alpha   90.00
_cell.angle_beta   90.00
_cell.angle_gamma   90.00
#
_symmetry.space_group_name_H-M   'P 1'
#
loop_
_entity.id
_entity.type
_entity.pdbx_description
1 polymer ?
#
loop_
_entity_poly.entity_id
_entity_poly.type
_entity_poly.pdbx_seq_one_letter_code
_entity_poly.pdbx_strand_id
1 'polypeptide(L)'
;MKKIEWNNRGMSTVHAVFITMMSVYLVFLSDLFSDQLDDPVTFRSSHLSNFTLGVSVGYFIADLAMIFWFYPSLGGMEYLYTYTFLISETTTPGINLRWFLDVAGKKNSKAYIVNGVAMFVTWLMVRIVLFIYLFYHILTNYDQVKQMDTFACVLISVAPIILFTMNVIWFSKIVKGLKKTLAKRHAE
;
A
#
# COMPACT_ATOMS: atom_id res chain seq x y z
N MET A 1 0.55 -22.49 -17.01
CA MET A 1 1.50 -21.45 -16.56
C MET A 1 1.85 -20.47 -17.67
N LYS A 2 2.63 -20.82 -18.70
CA LYS A 2 3.03 -19.91 -19.79
C LYS A 2 1.87 -19.13 -20.44
N LYS A 3 0.70 -19.77 -20.61
CA LYS A 3 -0.50 -19.13 -21.17
C LYS A 3 -1.09 -18.03 -20.27
N ILE A 4 -1.05 -18.20 -18.96
CA ILE A 4 -1.58 -17.22 -17.98
C ILE A 4 -0.62 -16.04 -17.91
N GLU A 5 0.68 -16.30 -17.85
CA GLU A 5 1.71 -15.28 -17.86
C GLU A 5 1.70 -14.46 -19.16
N TRP A 6 1.57 -15.13 -20.32
CA TRP A 6 1.41 -14.46 -21.61
C TRP A 6 0.17 -13.57 -21.62
N ASN A 7 -0.96 -14.08 -21.11
CA ASN A 7 -2.21 -13.32 -21.06
C ASN A 7 -2.09 -12.09 -20.15
N ASN A 8 -1.38 -12.23 -19.02
CA ASN A 8 -1.11 -11.12 -18.11
C ASN A 8 -0.21 -10.05 -18.76
N ARG A 9 0.89 -10.47 -19.41
CA ARG A 9 1.79 -9.56 -20.14
C ARG A 9 1.08 -8.85 -21.30
N GLY A 10 0.22 -9.56 -22.03
CA GLY A 10 -0.58 -8.98 -23.11
C GLY A 10 -1.59 -7.96 -22.61
N MET A 11 -2.34 -8.29 -21.55
CA MET A 11 -3.32 -7.39 -20.94
C MET A 11 -2.65 -6.13 -20.36
N SER A 12 -1.52 -6.29 -19.67
CA SER A 12 -0.71 -5.17 -19.15
C SER A 12 -0.21 -4.24 -20.25
N THR A 13 0.22 -4.80 -21.38
CA THR A 13 0.68 -4.01 -22.54
C THR A 13 -0.45 -3.19 -23.14
N VAL A 14 -1.64 -3.79 -23.31
CA VAL A 14 -2.83 -3.09 -23.82
C VAL A 14 -3.25 -1.97 -22.87
N HIS A 15 -3.26 -2.23 -21.57
CA HIS A 15 -3.54 -1.22 -20.56
C HIS A 15 -2.54 -0.07 -20.61
N ALA A 16 -1.24 -0.37 -20.66
CA ALA A 16 -0.18 0.63 -20.74
C ALA A 16 -0.33 1.54 -21.97
N VAL A 17 -0.53 0.95 -23.15
CA VAL A 17 -0.74 1.72 -24.39
C VAL A 17 -1.98 2.62 -24.29
N PHE A 18 -3.08 2.10 -23.74
CA PHE A 18 -4.30 2.87 -23.55
C PHE A 18 -4.09 4.04 -22.59
N ILE A 19 -3.48 3.81 -21.42
CA ILE A 19 -3.23 4.87 -20.43
C ILE A 19 -2.24 5.91 -20.95
N THR A 20 -1.17 5.51 -21.63
CA THR A 20 -0.22 6.46 -22.23
C THR A 20 -0.90 7.34 -23.27
N MET A 21 -1.72 6.76 -24.16
CA MET A 21 -2.46 7.52 -25.18
C MET A 21 -3.46 8.49 -24.55
N MET A 22 -4.25 8.03 -23.57
CA MET A 22 -5.21 8.89 -22.87
C MET A 22 -4.53 9.99 -22.05
N SER A 23 -3.38 9.69 -21.45
CA SER A 23 -2.60 10.68 -20.68
C SER A 23 -2.05 11.78 -21.59
N VAL A 24 -1.50 11.42 -22.75
CA VAL A 24 -1.02 12.40 -23.73
C VAL A 24 -2.19 13.25 -24.25
N TYR A 25 -3.34 12.64 -24.55
CA TYR A 25 -4.53 13.36 -24.98
C TYR A 25 -5.02 14.34 -23.91
N LEU A 26 -5.17 13.90 -22.66
CA LEU A 26 -5.67 14.74 -21.57
C LEU A 26 -4.71 15.89 -21.23
N VAL A 27 -3.40 15.67 -21.26
CA VAL A 27 -2.40 16.68 -20.88
C VAL A 27 -2.12 17.69 -22.00
N PHE A 28 -1.97 17.24 -23.25
CA PHE A 28 -1.47 18.10 -24.34
C PHE A 28 -2.51 18.50 -25.36
N LEU A 29 -3.55 17.68 -25.55
CA LEU A 29 -4.56 17.90 -26.60
C LEU A 29 -5.90 18.37 -26.04
N SER A 30 -6.11 18.26 -24.73
CA SER A 30 -7.34 18.68 -24.07
C SER A 30 -7.12 19.96 -23.28
N ASP A 31 -8.05 20.90 -23.41
CA ASP A 31 -8.03 22.14 -22.63
C ASP A 31 -8.42 21.92 -21.15
N LEU A 32 -8.72 20.68 -20.75
CA LEU A 32 -9.22 20.33 -19.41
C LEU A 32 -8.26 20.74 -18.29
N PHE A 33 -6.95 20.61 -18.54
CA PHE A 33 -5.89 20.96 -17.60
C PHE A 33 -5.09 22.20 -18.06
N SER A 34 -5.62 23.00 -18.98
CA SER A 34 -4.97 24.23 -19.44
C SER A 34 -4.92 25.28 -18.32
N ASP A 35 -3.80 25.98 -18.20
CA ASP A 35 -3.59 27.05 -17.21
C ASP A 35 -4.45 28.31 -17.49
N GLN A 36 -5.19 28.34 -18.60
CA GLN A 36 -6.07 29.45 -18.97
C GLN A 36 -7.41 29.48 -18.23
N LEU A 37 -7.74 28.43 -17.48
CA LEU A 37 -8.96 28.34 -16.69
C LEU A 37 -8.67 28.77 -15.23
N ASP A 38 -9.56 29.54 -14.60
CA ASP A 38 -9.37 30.07 -13.24
C ASP A 38 -9.68 29.06 -12.11
N ASP A 39 -10.37 27.95 -12.41
CA ASP A 39 -10.76 26.96 -11.39
C ASP A 39 -9.56 26.13 -10.90
N PRO A 40 -9.52 25.68 -9.63
CA PRO A 40 -8.43 24.84 -9.16
C PRO A 40 -8.35 23.52 -9.95
N VAL A 41 -7.16 23.21 -10.47
CA VAL A 41 -6.88 22.04 -11.33
C VAL A 41 -7.36 20.71 -10.72
N THR A 42 -7.37 20.61 -9.38
CA THR A 42 -7.82 19.42 -8.63
C THR A 42 -9.32 19.14 -8.69
N PHE A 43 -10.15 20.13 -9.00
CA PHE A 43 -11.61 19.94 -9.10
C PHE A 43 -12.10 19.75 -10.54
N ARG A 44 -11.21 19.89 -11.52
CA ARG A 44 -11.54 19.73 -12.94
C ARG A 44 -11.62 18.25 -13.29
N SER A 45 -12.76 17.81 -13.80
CA SER A 45 -12.95 16.44 -14.26
C SER A 45 -13.82 16.41 -15.52
N SER A 46 -13.60 15.40 -16.36
CA SER A 46 -14.45 15.12 -17.53
C SER A 46 -14.88 13.66 -17.49
N HIS A 47 -15.95 13.31 -18.22
CA HIS A 47 -16.37 11.92 -18.36
C HIS A 47 -15.24 11.02 -18.86
N LEU A 48 -14.38 11.55 -19.74
CA LEU A 48 -13.25 10.83 -20.32
C LEU A 48 -12.09 10.67 -19.32
N SER A 49 -11.80 11.69 -18.51
CA SER A 49 -10.81 11.62 -17.42
C SER A 49 -11.24 10.64 -16.32
N ASN A 50 -12.51 10.72 -15.88
CA ASN A 50 -13.06 9.81 -14.86
C ASN A 50 -13.10 8.36 -15.37
N PHE A 51 -13.42 8.14 -16.64
CA PHE A 51 -13.36 6.82 -17.25
C PHE A 51 -11.93 6.27 -17.30
N THR A 52 -10.97 7.10 -17.71
CA THR A 52 -9.54 6.72 -17.75
C THR A 52 -9.02 6.37 -16.35
N LEU A 53 -9.37 7.17 -15.35
CA LEU A 53 -9.05 6.90 -13.95
C LEU A 53 -9.69 5.59 -13.47
N GLY A 54 -10.96 5.36 -13.80
CA GLY A 54 -11.67 4.13 -13.48
C GLY A 54 -11.02 2.89 -14.10
N VAL A 55 -10.58 2.96 -15.36
CA VAL A 55 -9.84 1.88 -16.04
C VAL A 55 -8.51 1.60 -15.33
N SER A 56 -7.76 2.64 -14.93
CA SER A 56 -6.52 2.49 -14.16
C SER A 56 -6.75 1.84 -12.80
N VAL A 57 -7.70 2.34 -12.02
CA VAL A 57 -8.02 1.78 -10.69
C VAL A 57 -8.49 0.33 -10.83
N GLY A 58 -9.35 0.04 -11.79
CA GLY A 58 -9.84 -1.30 -12.07
C GLY A 58 -8.72 -2.27 -12.47
N TYR A 59 -7.79 -1.83 -13.32
CA TYR A 59 -6.60 -2.60 -13.69
C TYR A 59 -5.72 -2.90 -12.48
N PHE A 60 -5.42 -1.92 -11.64
CA PHE A 60 -4.65 -2.15 -10.40
C PHE A 60 -5.31 -3.16 -9.46
N ILE A 61 -6.64 -3.10 -9.31
CA ILE A 61 -7.39 -4.07 -8.50
C ILE A 61 -7.34 -5.46 -9.14
N ALA A 62 -7.48 -5.56 -10.46
CA ALA A 62 -7.41 -6.82 -11.19
C ALA A 62 -6.02 -7.47 -11.08
N ASP A 63 -4.94 -6.68 -11.16
CA ASP A 63 -3.58 -7.16 -10.93
C ASP A 63 -3.43 -7.70 -9.51
N LEU A 64 -3.87 -6.95 -8.50
CA LEU A 64 -3.85 -7.41 -7.11
C LEU A 64 -4.64 -8.71 -6.94
N ALA A 65 -5.85 -8.80 -7.48
CA ALA A 65 -6.70 -9.99 -7.41
C ALA A 65 -6.07 -11.19 -8.13
N MET A 66 -5.48 -10.99 -9.30
CA MET A 66 -4.78 -12.02 -10.05
C MET A 66 -3.61 -12.58 -9.24
N ILE A 67 -2.84 -11.70 -8.61
CA ILE A 67 -1.72 -12.10 -7.77
C ILE A 67 -2.21 -12.91 -6.55
N PHE A 68 -3.28 -12.49 -5.86
CA PHE A 68 -3.85 -13.27 -4.77
C PHE A 68 -4.38 -14.64 -5.22
N TRP A 69 -5.01 -14.71 -6.39
CA TRP A 69 -5.67 -15.93 -6.87
C TRP A 69 -4.70 -16.95 -7.45
N PHE A 70 -3.64 -16.49 -8.09
CA PHE A 70 -2.71 -17.34 -8.82
C PHE A 70 -1.32 -17.44 -8.15
N TYR A 71 -1.11 -16.86 -6.96
CA TYR A 71 0.06 -17.17 -6.14
C TYR A 71 0.05 -18.65 -5.75
N PRO A 72 1.17 -19.41 -5.90
CA PRO A 72 2.53 -19.00 -6.26
C PRO A 72 2.89 -19.21 -7.75
N SER A 73 1.91 -19.48 -8.62
CA SER A 73 2.15 -19.88 -10.02
C SER A 73 2.52 -18.77 -11.01
N LEU A 74 2.41 -17.49 -10.60
CA LEU A 74 2.65 -16.31 -11.46
C LEU A 74 4.01 -15.62 -11.24
N GLY A 75 4.72 -15.92 -10.16
CA GLY A 75 5.95 -15.20 -9.82
C GLY A 75 6.71 -15.86 -8.66
N GLY A 76 8.03 -15.64 -8.63
CA GLY A 76 8.90 -16.21 -7.61
C GLY A 76 8.70 -15.60 -6.22
N MET A 77 9.59 -15.96 -5.32
CA MET A 77 9.58 -15.53 -3.91
C MET A 77 9.64 -14.00 -3.77
N GLU A 78 10.19 -13.29 -4.75
CA GLU A 78 10.25 -11.81 -4.80
C GLU A 78 8.91 -11.11 -4.60
N TYR A 79 7.81 -11.67 -5.12
CA TYR A 79 6.49 -11.04 -5.03
C TYR A 79 5.98 -11.04 -3.59
N LEU A 80 6.16 -12.15 -2.86
CA LEU A 80 5.73 -12.25 -1.46
C LEU A 80 6.46 -11.19 -0.58
N TYR A 81 7.74 -10.93 -0.84
CA TYR A 81 8.51 -9.88 -0.16
C TYR A 81 7.99 -8.48 -0.51
N THR A 82 7.82 -8.18 -1.79
CA THR A 82 7.32 -6.88 -2.26
C THR A 82 5.92 -6.57 -1.72
N TYR A 83 5.00 -7.54 -1.72
CA TYR A 83 3.66 -7.33 -1.18
C TYR A 83 3.64 -7.20 0.33
N THR A 84 4.49 -7.93 1.05
CA THR A 84 4.61 -7.74 2.50
C THR A 84 5.00 -6.29 2.81
N PHE A 85 5.93 -5.72 2.05
CA PHE A 85 6.27 -4.30 2.15
C PHE A 85 5.12 -3.37 1.75
N LEU A 86 4.44 -3.65 0.63
CA LEU A 86 3.33 -2.80 0.17
C LEU A 86 2.14 -2.80 1.13
N ILE A 87 1.73 -3.97 1.61
CA ILE A 87 0.66 -4.11 2.61
C ILE A 87 1.07 -3.38 3.89
N SER A 88 2.35 -3.42 4.25
CA SER A 88 2.83 -2.64 5.37
C SER A 88 2.59 -1.13 5.14
N GLU A 89 2.91 -0.58 3.98
CA GLU A 89 2.69 0.85 3.67
C GLU A 89 1.22 1.27 3.75
N THR A 90 0.26 0.36 3.55
CA THR A 90 -1.17 0.66 3.72
C THR A 90 -1.54 1.07 5.16
N THR A 91 -0.68 0.85 6.16
CA THR A 91 -0.92 1.31 7.54
C THR A 91 -0.61 2.80 7.76
N THR A 92 0.13 3.43 6.84
CA THR A 92 0.58 4.84 6.94
C THR A 92 -0.58 5.86 6.91
N PRO A 93 -1.59 5.73 6.03
CA PRO A 93 -2.77 6.60 6.04
C PRO A 93 -3.51 6.64 7.39
N GLY A 94 -3.55 5.52 8.12
CA GLY A 94 -4.19 5.47 9.45
C GLY A 94 -3.50 6.36 10.49
N ILE A 95 -2.16 6.42 10.45
CA ILE A 95 -1.37 7.34 11.30
C ILE A 95 -1.69 8.79 10.94
N ASN A 96 -1.69 9.10 9.63
CA ASN A 96 -1.95 10.46 9.15
C ASN A 96 -3.36 10.91 9.54
N LEU A 97 -4.37 10.05 9.42
CA LEU A 97 -5.72 10.34 9.86
C LEU A 97 -5.79 10.67 11.36
N ARG A 98 -5.04 9.94 12.20
CA ARG A 98 -4.96 10.25 13.63
C ARG A 98 -4.38 11.63 13.89
N TRP A 99 -3.33 11.99 13.17
CA TRP A 99 -2.70 13.32 13.26
C TRP A 99 -3.63 14.43 12.79
N PHE A 100 -4.34 14.25 11.67
CA PHE A 100 -5.34 15.22 11.21
C PHE A 100 -6.45 15.45 12.25
N LEU A 101 -6.95 14.38 12.87
CA LEU A 101 -7.95 14.50 13.94
C LEU A 101 -7.39 15.18 15.21
N ASP A 102 -6.10 15.02 15.48
CA ASP A 102 -5.39 15.70 16.57
C ASP A 102 -5.36 17.23 16.31
N VAL A 103 -4.87 17.64 15.14
CA VAL A 103 -4.76 19.04 14.72
C VAL A 103 -6.13 19.71 14.63
N ALA A 104 -7.16 18.99 14.18
CA ALA A 104 -8.53 19.50 14.15
C ALA A 104 -9.19 19.63 15.54
N GLY A 105 -8.47 19.36 16.63
CA GLY A 105 -8.99 19.43 18.00
C GLY A 105 -9.99 18.32 18.34
N LYS A 106 -10.15 17.30 17.50
CA LYS A 106 -11.16 16.24 17.62
C LYS A 106 -10.69 15.02 18.42
N LYS A 107 -9.78 15.20 19.40
CA LYS A 107 -9.23 14.10 20.23
C LYS A 107 -10.29 13.33 21.03
N ASN A 108 -11.35 14.00 21.44
CA ASN A 108 -12.44 13.41 22.22
C ASN A 108 -13.53 12.75 21.34
N SER A 109 -13.38 12.79 20.01
CA SER A 109 -14.35 12.20 19.10
C SER A 109 -14.28 10.67 19.12
N LYS A 110 -15.43 10.01 18.92
CA LYS A 110 -15.48 8.55 18.71
C LYS A 110 -14.57 8.11 17.57
N ALA A 111 -14.45 8.92 16.52
CA ALA A 111 -13.57 8.66 15.37
C ALA A 111 -12.09 8.58 15.76
N TYR A 112 -11.61 9.43 16.67
CA TYR A 112 -10.21 9.39 17.14
C TYR A 112 -9.88 8.09 17.90
N ILE A 113 -10.84 7.60 18.71
CA ILE A 113 -10.70 6.35 19.47
C ILE A 113 -10.78 5.15 18.53
N VAL A 114 -11.79 5.09 17.66
CA VAL A 114 -11.95 4.01 16.68
C VAL A 114 -10.71 3.92 15.78
N ASN A 115 -10.22 5.05 15.27
CA ASN A 115 -8.98 5.07 14.50
C ASN A 115 -7.77 4.58 15.32
N GLY A 116 -7.66 4.96 16.60
CA GLY A 116 -6.60 4.48 17.49
C GLY A 116 -6.61 2.96 17.72
N VAL A 117 -7.80 2.37 17.91
CA VAL A 117 -7.96 0.92 18.08
C VAL A 117 -7.69 0.20 16.76
N ALA A 118 -8.24 0.69 15.65
CA ALA A 118 -7.99 0.15 14.31
C ALA A 118 -6.49 0.17 13.99
N MET A 119 -5.80 1.29 14.25
CA MET A 119 -4.35 1.40 14.09
C MET A 119 -3.61 0.37 14.94
N PHE A 120 -3.99 0.15 16.20
CA PHE A 120 -3.34 -0.85 17.06
C PHE A 120 -3.48 -2.27 16.48
N VAL A 121 -4.69 -2.66 16.08
CA VAL A 121 -4.97 -3.99 15.52
C VAL A 121 -4.23 -4.18 14.20
N THR A 122 -4.35 -3.21 13.28
CA THR A 122 -3.67 -3.28 11.98
C THR A 122 -2.16 -3.33 12.15
N TRP A 123 -1.58 -2.55 13.07
CA TRP A 123 -0.13 -2.59 13.32
C TRP A 123 0.34 -3.95 13.83
N LEU A 124 -0.41 -4.55 14.77
CA LEU A 124 -0.08 -5.88 15.28
C LEU A 124 -0.11 -6.94 14.15
N MET A 125 -1.18 -6.97 13.37
CA MET A 125 -1.35 -7.99 12.33
C MET A 125 -0.40 -7.80 11.15
N VAL A 126 -0.31 -6.57 10.62
CA VAL A 126 0.42 -6.28 9.37
C VAL A 126 1.90 -5.97 9.60
N ARG A 127 2.25 -5.27 10.68
CA ARG A 127 3.61 -4.77 10.90
C ARG A 127 4.42 -5.65 11.88
N ILE A 128 3.76 -6.50 12.67
CA ILE A 128 4.42 -7.46 13.58
C ILE A 128 4.23 -8.91 13.10
N VAL A 129 3.00 -9.43 13.08
CA VAL A 129 2.75 -10.86 12.76
C VAL A 129 3.18 -11.20 11.33
N LEU A 130 2.81 -10.38 10.35
CA LEU A 130 3.20 -10.61 8.95
C LEU A 130 4.72 -10.55 8.74
N PHE A 131 5.44 -9.68 9.47
CA PHE A 131 6.91 -9.63 9.42
C PHE A 131 7.56 -10.85 10.08
N ILE A 132 6.99 -11.37 11.17
CA ILE A 132 7.43 -12.64 11.76
C ILE A 132 7.25 -13.79 10.76
N TYR A 133 6.11 -13.83 10.08
CA TYR A 133 5.87 -14.78 8.99
C TYR A 133 6.90 -14.61 7.86
N LEU A 134 7.24 -13.37 7.49
CA LEU A 134 8.26 -13.08 6.48
C LEU A 134 9.62 -13.66 6.88
N PHE A 135 10.08 -13.45 8.12
CA PHE A 135 11.34 -14.01 8.61
C PHE A 135 11.32 -15.53 8.62
N TYR A 136 10.23 -16.14 9.08
CA TYR A 136 10.06 -17.59 9.05
C TYR A 136 10.18 -18.12 7.61
N HIS A 137 9.57 -17.43 6.65
CA HIS A 137 9.60 -17.81 5.24
C HIS A 137 11.00 -17.64 4.62
N ILE A 138 11.74 -16.57 4.96
CA ILE A 138 13.13 -16.36 4.53
C ILE A 138 14.04 -17.47 5.06
N LEU A 139 13.91 -17.80 6.35
CA LEU A 139 14.75 -18.82 7.00
C LEU A 139 14.47 -20.21 6.45
N THR A 140 13.21 -20.54 6.21
CA THR A 140 12.81 -21.86 5.68
C THR A 140 13.23 -22.04 4.23
N ASN A 141 13.22 -20.95 3.44
CA ASN A 141 13.58 -20.99 2.01
C ASN A 141 14.96 -20.37 1.73
N TYR A 142 15.86 -20.44 2.72
CA TYR A 142 17.18 -19.79 2.66
C TYR A 142 17.99 -20.21 1.42
N ASP A 143 17.92 -21.49 1.04
CA ASP A 143 18.63 -22.00 -0.13
C ASP A 143 18.15 -21.38 -1.44
N GLN A 144 16.86 -21.05 -1.56
CA GLN A 144 16.30 -20.37 -2.72
C GLN A 144 16.68 -18.88 -2.72
N VAL A 145 16.68 -18.23 -1.55
CA VAL A 145 17.08 -16.83 -1.40
C VAL A 145 18.55 -16.63 -1.77
N LYS A 146 19.42 -17.60 -1.45
CA LYS A 146 20.85 -17.56 -1.78
C LYS A 146 21.13 -17.67 -3.29
N GLN A 147 20.19 -18.22 -4.07
CA GLN A 147 20.30 -18.33 -5.53
C GLN A 147 19.85 -17.05 -6.26
N MET A 148 19.22 -16.11 -5.55
CA MET A 148 18.84 -14.81 -6.12
C MET A 148 20.08 -13.96 -6.37
N ASP A 149 19.92 -12.93 -7.23
CA ASP A 149 20.96 -11.95 -7.44
C ASP A 149 21.46 -11.34 -6.11
N THR A 150 22.76 -11.04 -6.03
CA THR A 150 23.40 -10.57 -4.80
C THR A 150 22.70 -9.36 -4.21
N PHE A 151 22.25 -8.43 -5.06
CA PHE A 151 21.51 -7.25 -4.62
C PHE A 151 20.16 -7.61 -4.01
N ALA A 152 19.40 -8.50 -4.66
CA ALA A 152 18.10 -8.96 -4.17
C ALA A 152 18.23 -9.71 -2.84
N CYS A 153 19.25 -10.57 -2.70
CA CYS A 153 19.52 -11.32 -1.48
C CYS A 153 19.83 -10.39 -0.29
N VAL A 154 20.70 -9.38 -0.50
CA VAL A 154 21.00 -8.37 0.53
C VAL A 154 19.76 -7.57 0.89
N LEU A 155 18.99 -7.12 -0.11
CA LEU A 155 17.79 -6.33 0.11
C LEU A 155 16.73 -7.12 0.91
N ILE A 156 16.43 -8.35 0.51
CA ILE A 156 15.44 -9.22 1.17
C ILE A 156 15.90 -9.63 2.57
N SER A 157 17.20 -9.71 2.83
CA SER A 157 17.70 -10.07 4.17
C SER A 157 17.77 -8.87 5.11
N VAL A 158 18.25 -7.72 4.65
CA VAL A 158 18.55 -6.56 5.49
C VAL A 158 17.34 -5.64 5.67
N ALA A 159 16.60 -5.36 4.59
CA ALA A 159 15.50 -4.40 4.65
C ALA A 159 14.38 -4.81 5.63
N PRO A 160 13.94 -6.09 5.70
CA PRO A 160 12.95 -6.50 6.69
C PRO A 160 13.41 -6.33 8.13
N ILE A 161 14.70 -6.52 8.43
CA ILE A 161 15.25 -6.39 9.80
C ILE A 161 15.15 -4.93 10.26
N ILE A 162 15.58 -4.00 9.40
CA ILE A 162 15.50 -2.56 9.68
C ILE A 162 14.04 -2.14 9.87
N LEU A 163 13.17 -2.54 8.94
CA LEU A 163 11.75 -2.19 8.99
C LEU A 163 11.03 -2.80 10.18
N PHE A 164 11.34 -4.05 10.56
CA PHE A 164 10.75 -4.69 11.74
C PHE A 164 11.16 -3.98 13.02
N THR A 165 12.44 -3.62 13.16
CA THR A 165 12.94 -2.87 14.31
C THR A 165 12.20 -1.54 14.45
N MET A 166 12.08 -0.80 13.34
CA MET A 166 11.30 0.43 13.29
C MET A 166 9.84 0.20 13.70
N ASN A 167 9.20 -0.85 13.17
CA ASN A 167 7.81 -1.18 13.45
C ASN A 167 7.54 -1.52 14.92
N VAL A 168 8.47 -2.21 15.60
CA VAL A 168 8.36 -2.53 17.04
C VAL A 168 8.43 -1.25 17.90
N ILE A 169 9.32 -0.31 17.54
CA ILE A 169 9.43 0.99 18.23
C ILE A 169 8.12 1.79 18.09
N TRP A 170 7.58 1.87 16.87
CA TRP A 170 6.31 2.55 16.64
C TRP A 170 5.13 1.86 17.31
N PHE A 171 5.07 0.53 17.31
CA PHE A 171 4.04 -0.21 18.00
C PHE A 171 4.02 0.15 19.49
N SER A 172 5.20 0.19 20.12
CA SER A 172 5.35 0.61 21.51
C SER A 172 4.81 2.02 21.77
N LYS A 173 4.99 2.95 20.82
CA LYS A 173 4.42 4.31 20.89
C LYS A 173 2.90 4.29 20.75
N ILE A 174 2.35 3.49 19.83
CA ILE A 174 0.90 3.34 19.62
C ILE A 174 0.22 2.78 20.87
N VAL A 175 0.78 1.73 21.48
CA VAL A 175 0.26 1.14 22.72
C VAL A 175 0.22 2.18 23.84
N LYS A 176 1.31 2.94 24.03
CA LYS A 176 1.36 4.02 25.03
C LYS A 176 0.31 5.09 24.77
N GLY A 177 0.15 5.51 23.50
CA GLY A 177 -0.85 6.49 23.09
C GLY A 177 -2.28 6.02 23.38
N LEU A 178 -2.61 4.76 23.04
CA LEU A 178 -3.94 4.18 23.27
C LEU A 178 -4.24 4.05 24.77
N LYS A 179 -3.30 3.54 25.57
CA LYS A 179 -3.45 3.44 27.04
C LYS A 179 -3.76 4.80 27.68
N LYS A 180 -3.06 5.86 27.25
CA LYS A 180 -3.31 7.23 27.76
C LYS A 180 -4.71 7.73 27.40
N THR A 181 -5.18 7.48 26.18
CA THR A 181 -6.53 7.87 25.76
C THR A 181 -7.63 7.12 26.53
N LEU A 182 -7.45 5.81 26.77
CA LEU A 182 -8.40 5.00 27.53
C LEU A 182 -8.42 5.37 29.02
N ALA A 183 -7.26 5.58 29.63
CA ALA A 183 -7.15 5.96 31.04
C ALA A 183 -7.84 7.29 31.35
N LYS A 184 -7.73 8.29 30.46
CA LYS A 184 -8.39 9.59 30.64
C LYS A 184 -9.92 9.46 30.68
N ARG A 185 -10.48 8.56 29.88
CA ARG A 185 -11.94 8.36 29.77
C ARG A 185 -12.55 7.59 30.92
N HIS A 186 -11.76 6.81 31.65
CA HIS A 186 -12.22 6.16 32.89
C HIS A 186 -12.20 7.09 34.10
N ALA A 187 -11.54 8.25 33.98
CA ALA A 187 -11.49 9.28 35.01
C ALA A 187 -12.51 10.42 34.81
N GLU A 188 -13.19 10.45 33.66
CA GLU A 188 -14.33 11.33 33.32
C GLU A 188 -15.66 10.58 33.53
#